data_AF-A0A3D0HUT5-F1
#
_entry.id   AF-A0A3D0HUT5-F1
#
_cell.length_a   1.000
_cell.length_b   1.000
_cell.length_c   1.000
_cell.angle_alpha   90.00
_cell.angle_beta   90.00
_cell.angle_gamma   90.00
#
_symmetry.space_group_name_H-M   'P 1'
#
loop_
_entity.id
_entity.type
_entity.pdbx_description
1 polymer ?
#
loop_
_entity_poly.entity_id
_entity_poly.type
_entity_poly.pdbx_seq_one_letter_code
_entity_poly.pdbx_strand_id
1 'polypeptide(L)'
;MTAFNAAVSFNYHNALMGTSPNFDIDYTKAAVSRGNLQGAINPSITSTTPGTIVVSWDAGVPQGQASLNDTTLVVLYNATQKESVYLFNAGIRGDETVIIEVPANYSGDEVHGYISFAAYGSVVGSQAKNGISNSAYAGMITVA
;
A
#
# COMPACT_ATOMS: atom_id res chain seq x y z
N MET A 1 15.91 16.81 -5.11
CA MET A 1 14.59 16.32 -5.57
C MET A 1 13.79 15.93 -4.35
N THR A 2 12.57 16.45 -4.18
CA THR A 2 11.73 16.14 -3.01
C THR A 2 11.11 14.75 -3.14
N ALA A 3 10.69 14.14 -2.02
CA ALA A 3 9.98 12.86 -2.03
C ALA A 3 8.72 12.91 -2.91
N PHE A 4 8.00 14.04 -2.87
CA PHE A 4 6.84 14.29 -3.72
C PHE A 4 7.20 14.27 -5.22
N ASN A 5 8.24 15.00 -5.64
CA ASN A 5 8.65 15.02 -7.05
C ASN A 5 9.12 13.63 -7.52
N ALA A 6 9.76 12.85 -6.64
CA ALA A 6 10.17 11.49 -6.94
C ALA A 6 8.97 10.54 -7.12
N ALA A 7 7.94 10.65 -6.26
CA ALA A 7 6.72 9.86 -6.36
C ALA A 7 5.92 10.18 -7.64
N VAL A 8 5.74 11.48 -7.94
CA VAL A 8 5.07 11.93 -9.16
C VAL A 8 5.83 11.45 -10.40
N SER A 9 7.15 11.65 -10.44
CA SER A 9 7.99 11.21 -11.56
C SER A 9 7.90 9.70 -11.76
N PHE A 10 8.00 8.91 -10.69
CA PHE A 10 7.91 7.45 -10.79
C PHE A 10 6.56 7.01 -11.37
N ASN A 11 5.46 7.47 -10.78
CA ASN A 11 4.12 7.06 -11.23
C ASN A 11 3.80 7.57 -12.63
N TYR A 12 4.27 8.76 -13.02
CA TYR A 12 4.15 9.27 -14.38
C TYR A 12 4.81 8.36 -15.42
N HIS A 13 6.00 7.82 -15.13
CA HIS A 13 6.73 6.98 -16.09
C HIS A 13 6.31 5.51 -16.07
N ASN A 14 5.74 5.02 -14.97
CA ASN A 14 5.49 3.58 -14.77
C ASN A 14 4.00 3.20 -14.69
N ALA A 15 3.16 4.08 -14.16
CA ALA A 15 1.75 3.81 -13.92
C ALA A 15 0.82 4.57 -14.87
N LEU A 16 1.27 5.68 -15.47
CA LEU A 16 0.46 6.36 -16.48
C LEU A 16 0.38 5.50 -17.74
N MET A 17 -0.83 5.27 -18.21
CA MET A 17 -1.10 4.54 -19.44
C MET A 17 -2.05 5.32 -20.36
N GLY A 18 -2.21 4.83 -21.58
CA GLY A 18 -3.01 5.45 -22.61
C GLY A 18 -2.22 6.42 -23.49
N THR A 19 -2.95 7.11 -24.36
CA THR A 19 -2.40 8.07 -25.32
C THR A 19 -3.30 9.28 -25.38
N SER A 20 -2.71 10.46 -25.54
CA SER A 20 -3.45 11.72 -25.59
C SER A 20 -4.68 11.64 -26.50
N PRO A 21 -5.86 12.12 -26.05
CA PRO A 21 -6.13 12.79 -24.77
C PRO A 21 -6.55 11.86 -23.62
N ASN A 22 -6.64 10.55 -23.87
CA ASN A 22 -7.20 9.59 -22.94
C ASN A 22 -6.08 8.93 -22.13
N PHE A 23 -5.88 9.41 -20.92
CA PHE A 23 -4.94 8.85 -19.96
C PHE A 23 -5.68 8.13 -18.84
N ASP A 24 -5.07 7.05 -18.36
CA ASP A 24 -5.55 6.30 -17.21
C ASP A 24 -4.37 5.86 -16.33
N ILE A 25 -4.65 5.34 -15.14
CA ILE A 25 -3.65 4.85 -14.20
C ILE A 25 -3.70 3.32 -14.15
N ASP A 26 -2.58 2.69 -14.50
CA ASP A 26 -2.33 1.29 -14.18
C ASP A 26 -1.98 1.16 -12.69
N TYR A 27 -2.99 0.95 -11.86
CA TYR A 27 -2.85 0.79 -10.40
C TYR A 27 -1.92 -0.37 -10.02
N THR A 28 -1.74 -1.37 -10.87
CA THR A 28 -0.84 -2.50 -10.58
C THR A 28 0.64 -2.09 -10.61
N LYS A 29 0.96 -0.98 -11.29
CA LYS A 29 2.31 -0.42 -11.42
C LYS A 29 2.54 0.83 -10.57
N ALA A 30 1.50 1.36 -9.95
CA ALA A 30 1.61 2.50 -9.06
C ALA A 30 2.41 2.12 -7.81
N ALA A 31 3.25 3.05 -7.34
CA ALA A 31 3.99 2.90 -6.09
C ALA A 31 3.69 4.06 -5.15
N VAL A 32 3.39 3.73 -3.90
CA VAL A 32 3.13 4.69 -2.81
C VAL A 32 4.34 4.85 -1.89
N SER A 33 5.22 3.85 -1.85
CA SER A 33 6.47 3.88 -1.08
C SER A 33 7.60 3.20 -1.86
N ARG A 34 8.83 3.67 -1.65
CA ARG A 34 10.03 3.08 -2.25
C ARG A 34 11.18 3.05 -1.27
N GLY A 35 11.85 1.92 -1.20
CA GLY A 35 13.03 1.72 -0.37
C GLY A 35 13.68 0.36 -0.60
N ASN A 36 14.54 -0.03 0.32
CA ASN A 36 15.36 -1.25 0.23
C ASN A 36 14.97 -2.31 1.28
N LEU A 37 14.02 -2.03 2.17
CA LEU A 37 13.50 -3.04 3.09
C LEU A 37 12.71 -4.09 2.30
N GLN A 38 12.70 -5.34 2.76
CA GLN A 38 11.93 -6.42 2.15
C GLN A 38 10.44 -6.05 2.09
N GLY A 39 9.83 -6.18 0.90
CA GLY A 39 8.41 -5.92 0.68
C GLY A 39 7.49 -6.97 1.30
N ALA A 40 6.19 -6.82 1.08
CA ALA A 40 5.20 -7.86 1.36
C ALA A 40 5.30 -8.99 0.33
N ILE A 41 5.01 -10.20 0.80
CA ILE A 41 4.97 -11.41 -0.01
C ILE A 41 3.49 -11.83 -0.13
N ASN A 42 3.06 -12.16 -1.35
CA ASN A 42 1.69 -12.57 -1.65
C ASN A 42 0.59 -11.71 -1.00
N PRO A 43 0.65 -10.37 -1.10
CA PRO A 43 -0.37 -9.54 -0.47
C PRO A 43 -1.73 -9.72 -1.16
N SER A 44 -2.79 -9.74 -0.37
CA SER A 44 -4.18 -9.83 -0.86
C SER A 44 -5.13 -9.00 -0.03
N ILE A 45 -6.27 -8.61 -0.61
CA ILE A 45 -7.35 -7.92 0.09
C ILE A 45 -8.68 -8.65 -0.08
N THR A 46 -9.51 -8.61 0.96
CA THR A 46 -10.88 -9.12 0.93
C THR A 46 -11.83 -8.17 1.66
N SER A 47 -13.11 -8.17 1.30
CA SER A 47 -14.16 -7.42 2.01
C SER A 47 -15.38 -8.32 2.16
N THR A 48 -15.60 -8.83 3.37
CA THR A 48 -16.73 -9.71 3.70
C THR A 48 -17.74 -9.04 4.64
N THR A 49 -17.30 -7.99 5.33
CA THR A 49 -18.10 -7.25 6.30
C THR A 49 -18.25 -5.82 5.78
N PRO A 50 -19.48 -5.26 5.78
CA PRO A 50 -19.68 -3.89 5.34
C PRO A 50 -18.78 -2.91 6.09
N GLY A 51 -18.18 -1.98 5.35
CA GLY A 51 -17.31 -0.94 5.91
C GLY A 51 -15.92 -1.42 6.35
N THR A 52 -15.52 -2.65 6.04
CA THR A 52 -14.15 -3.12 6.34
C THR A 52 -13.48 -3.81 5.16
N ILE A 53 -12.16 -3.68 5.13
CA ILE A 53 -11.27 -4.41 4.21
C ILE A 53 -10.23 -5.14 5.06
N VAL A 54 -10.09 -6.43 4.83
CA VAL A 54 -9.03 -7.26 5.41
C VAL A 54 -7.89 -7.29 4.41
N VAL A 55 -6.69 -6.92 4.88
CA VAL A 55 -5.45 -7.01 4.11
C VAL A 55 -4.61 -8.12 4.72
N SER A 56 -4.14 -9.07 3.91
CA SER A 56 -3.30 -10.18 4.35
C SER A 56 -2.04 -10.30 3.52
N TRP A 57 -1.00 -10.90 4.09
CA TRP A 57 0.30 -11.11 3.45
C TRP A 57 1.04 -12.25 4.15
N ASP A 58 2.05 -12.79 3.48
CA ASP A 58 2.98 -13.73 4.12
C ASP A 58 4.13 -12.95 4.77
N ALA A 59 4.39 -13.19 6.06
CA ALA A 59 5.53 -12.55 6.73
C ALA A 59 6.88 -13.00 6.13
N GLY A 60 6.91 -14.25 5.66
CA GLY A 60 8.11 -14.91 5.14
C GLY A 60 9.24 -15.00 6.17
N VAL A 61 10.45 -15.33 5.71
CA VAL A 61 11.66 -15.21 6.53
C VAL A 61 12.26 -13.81 6.31
N PRO A 62 12.35 -12.97 7.36
CA PRO A 62 12.93 -11.63 7.22
C PRO A 62 14.40 -11.69 6.78
N GLN A 63 14.76 -10.84 5.82
CA GLN A 63 16.12 -10.73 5.28
C GLN A 63 16.69 -9.31 5.43
N GLY A 64 18.02 -9.21 5.54
CA GLY A 64 18.73 -7.94 5.59
C GLY A 64 18.42 -7.16 6.87
N GLN A 65 17.65 -6.07 6.73
CA GLN A 65 17.21 -5.23 7.86
C GLN A 65 15.73 -5.44 8.22
N ALA A 66 15.05 -6.35 7.52
CA ALA A 66 13.65 -6.66 7.82
C ALA A 66 13.52 -7.45 9.12
N SER A 67 12.40 -7.25 9.79
CA SER A 67 12.03 -7.93 11.03
C SER A 67 10.53 -8.25 11.03
N LEU A 68 10.13 -9.29 11.78
CA LEU A 68 8.70 -9.55 12.04
C LEU A 68 8.02 -8.39 12.79
N ASN A 69 8.80 -7.55 13.48
CA ASN A 69 8.30 -6.38 14.18
C ASN A 69 8.25 -5.11 13.30
N ASP A 70 8.56 -5.21 12.00
CA ASP A 70 8.42 -4.07 11.09
C ASP A 70 6.97 -3.57 11.12
N THR A 71 6.78 -2.26 11.16
CA THR A 71 5.46 -1.62 11.17
C THR A 71 4.80 -1.73 9.80
N THR A 72 3.56 -2.23 9.76
CA THR A 72 2.76 -2.36 8.55
C THR A 72 2.16 -1.02 8.16
N LEU A 73 2.37 -0.63 6.90
CA LEU A 73 1.80 0.55 6.27
C LEU A 73 0.81 0.10 5.21
N VAL A 74 -0.41 0.61 5.24
CA VAL A 74 -1.45 0.27 4.26
C VAL A 74 -2.03 1.52 3.64
N VAL A 75 -2.30 1.46 2.33
CA VAL A 75 -3.05 2.46 1.58
C VAL A 75 -4.17 1.75 0.83
N LEU A 76 -5.40 2.23 1.01
CA LEU A 76 -6.60 1.80 0.30
C LEU A 76 -7.08 2.99 -0.53
N TYR A 77 -7.08 2.86 -1.85
CA TYR A 77 -7.45 3.93 -2.78
C TYR A 77 -8.77 3.61 -3.49
N ASN A 78 -9.78 4.45 -3.31
CA ASN A 78 -11.04 4.37 -4.03
C ASN A 78 -10.94 5.19 -5.33
N ALA A 79 -10.96 4.49 -6.46
CA ALA A 79 -10.79 5.12 -7.78
C ALA A 79 -12.02 5.95 -8.21
N THR A 80 -13.22 5.51 -7.81
CA THR A 80 -14.49 6.20 -8.10
C THR A 80 -14.54 7.57 -7.42
N GLN A 81 -14.21 7.61 -6.13
CA GLN A 81 -14.28 8.83 -5.31
C GLN A 81 -12.99 9.65 -5.34
N LYS A 82 -11.89 9.05 -5.81
CA LYS A 82 -10.54 9.64 -5.83
C LYS A 82 -10.01 9.98 -4.44
N GLU A 83 -10.38 9.16 -3.47
CA GLU A 83 -10.00 9.29 -2.07
C GLU A 83 -9.15 8.11 -1.61
N SER A 84 -8.44 8.26 -0.50
CA SER A 84 -7.70 7.18 0.12
C SER A 84 -7.84 7.15 1.63
N VAL A 85 -7.84 5.93 2.17
CA VAL A 85 -7.61 5.63 3.58
C VAL A 85 -6.19 5.09 3.70
N TYR A 86 -5.41 5.60 4.65
CA TYR A 86 -4.07 5.11 4.89
C TYR A 86 -3.75 5.04 6.38
N LEU A 87 -3.02 4.00 6.75
CA LEU A 87 -2.54 3.78 8.11
C LEU A 87 -1.02 3.59 8.08
N PHE A 88 -0.31 4.42 8.85
CA PHE A 88 1.14 4.32 9.02
C PHE A 88 1.56 3.39 10.17
N ASN A 89 0.58 2.81 10.87
CA ASN A 89 0.79 1.85 11.94
C ASN A 89 -0.42 0.91 12.01
N ALA A 90 -0.61 0.13 10.96
CA ALA A 90 -1.75 -0.78 10.84
C ALA A 90 -1.57 -2.04 11.71
N GLY A 91 -0.32 -2.41 12.02
CA GLY A 91 0.06 -3.60 12.76
C GLY A 91 1.56 -3.84 12.60
N ILE A 92 2.01 -5.07 12.86
CA ILE A 92 3.39 -5.50 12.57
C ILE A 92 3.40 -6.56 11.45
N ARG A 93 4.54 -6.70 10.76
CA ARG A 93 4.73 -7.69 9.68
C ARG A 93 4.34 -9.10 10.12
N GLY A 94 4.67 -9.48 11.34
CA GLY A 94 4.38 -10.80 11.90
C GLY A 94 2.91 -11.09 12.15
N ASP A 95 2.01 -10.10 12.06
CA ASP A 95 0.57 -10.32 12.23
C ASP A 95 -0.06 -11.04 11.03
N GLU A 96 0.56 -10.95 9.85
CA GLU A 96 0.11 -11.54 8.56
C GLU A 96 -1.27 -11.09 8.07
N THR A 97 -1.99 -10.30 8.87
CA THR A 97 -3.30 -9.75 8.55
C THR A 97 -3.57 -8.46 9.32
N VAL A 98 -4.35 -7.56 8.73
CA VAL A 98 -4.94 -6.39 9.40
C VAL A 98 -6.33 -6.12 8.85
N ILE A 99 -7.23 -5.66 9.72
CA ILE A 99 -8.56 -5.19 9.34
C ILE A 99 -8.55 -3.67 9.36
N ILE A 100 -8.98 -3.05 8.26
CA ILE A 100 -9.08 -1.60 8.14
C ILE A 100 -10.53 -1.20 7.93
N GLU A 101 -11.00 -0.28 8.76
CA GLU A 101 -12.29 0.37 8.57
C GLU A 101 -12.18 1.41 7.44
N VAL A 102 -13.14 1.36 6.53
CA VAL A 102 -13.27 2.31 5.43
C VAL A 102 -14.56 3.12 5.60
N PRO A 103 -14.62 4.36 5.10
CA PRO A 103 -15.84 5.17 5.13
C PRO A 103 -17.05 4.41 4.57
N ALA A 104 -18.23 4.60 5.17
CA ALA A 104 -19.45 3.90 4.76
C ALA A 104 -19.84 4.15 3.28
N ASN A 105 -19.46 5.30 2.73
CA ASN A 105 -19.64 5.63 1.33
C ASN A 105 -18.77 4.82 0.38
N TYR A 106 -17.83 3.99 0.84
CA TYR A 106 -17.05 3.09 -0.03
C TYR A 106 -17.82 1.81 -0.40
N SER A 107 -18.92 1.49 0.28
CA SER A 107 -19.71 0.28 -0.02
C SER A 107 -20.18 0.29 -1.48
N GLY A 108 -19.90 -0.80 -2.21
CA GLY A 108 -20.17 -0.93 -3.64
C GLY A 108 -19.11 -0.32 -4.57
N ASP A 109 -18.14 0.43 -4.05
CA ASP A 109 -17.05 0.98 -4.86
C ASP A 109 -15.85 0.03 -4.95
N GLU A 110 -15.07 0.22 -6.02
CA GLU A 110 -13.79 -0.47 -6.22
C GLU A 110 -12.66 0.23 -5.45
N VAL A 111 -11.95 -0.55 -4.65
CA VAL A 111 -10.81 -0.10 -3.86
C VAL A 111 -9.56 -0.89 -4.23
N HIS A 112 -8.48 -0.17 -4.47
CA HIS A 112 -7.14 -0.69 -4.75
C HIS A 112 -6.30 -0.69 -3.46
N GLY A 113 -5.75 -1.84 -3.09
CA GLY A 113 -4.94 -1.99 -1.88
C GLY A 113 -3.43 -1.97 -2.16
N TYR A 114 -2.68 -1.29 -1.31
CA TYR A 114 -1.21 -1.32 -1.29
C TYR A 114 -0.71 -1.53 0.13
N ILE A 115 0.32 -2.35 0.27
CA ILE A 115 0.97 -2.63 1.56
C ILE A 115 2.48 -2.37 1.45
N SER A 116 3.06 -1.83 2.51
CA SER A 116 4.51 -1.71 2.69
C SER A 116 4.88 -1.82 4.16
N PHE A 117 6.17 -1.79 4.45
CA PHE A 117 6.70 -1.92 5.79
C PHE A 117 7.68 -0.80 6.09
N ALA A 118 7.69 -0.37 7.35
CA ALA A 118 8.72 0.46 7.95
C ALA A 118 9.45 -0.34 9.02
N ALA A 119 10.77 -0.19 9.13
CA ALA A 119 11.54 -0.88 10.16
C ALA A 119 11.02 -0.54 11.58
N TYR A 120 11.10 -1.49 12.52
CA TYR A 120 10.69 -1.25 13.91
C TYR A 120 11.39 -0.02 14.52
N GLY A 121 10.65 0.84 15.22
CA GLY A 121 11.19 2.06 15.85
C GLY A 121 11.60 3.16 14.86
N SER A 122 11.35 2.96 13.57
CA SER A 122 11.55 3.93 12.50
C SER A 122 10.48 5.03 12.58
N VAL A 123 10.89 6.30 12.67
CA VAL A 123 9.96 7.42 12.48
C VAL A 123 9.66 7.54 10.98
N VAL A 124 8.42 7.28 10.59
CA VAL A 124 7.92 7.46 9.23
C VAL A 124 8.16 8.93 8.83
N GLY A 125 9.09 9.17 7.91
CA GLY A 125 9.50 10.51 7.46
C GLY A 125 10.95 10.91 7.80
N SER A 126 11.62 10.24 8.74
CA SER A 126 13.01 10.55 9.14
C SER A 126 14.06 9.57 8.61
N GLN A 127 13.64 8.53 7.87
CA GLN A 127 14.48 7.35 7.68
C GLN A 127 15.06 7.23 6.28
N ALA A 128 16.34 6.82 6.26
CA ALA A 128 17.09 6.48 5.07
C ALA A 128 16.37 5.39 4.26
N LYS A 129 16.69 5.30 2.96
CA LYS A 129 16.12 4.35 1.98
C LYS A 129 16.04 2.89 2.49
N ASN A 130 16.84 2.50 3.48
CA ASN A 130 16.86 1.16 4.06
C ASN A 130 15.77 0.87 5.11
N GLY A 131 15.07 1.89 5.62
CA GLY A 131 14.05 1.73 6.66
C GLY A 131 12.62 1.58 6.16
N ILE A 132 12.40 1.58 4.84
CA ILE A 132 11.09 1.50 4.17
C ILE A 132 11.18 0.47 3.04
N SER A 133 10.12 -0.31 2.81
CA SER A 133 10.02 -1.23 1.68
C SER A 133 9.38 -0.58 0.46
N ASN A 134 9.52 -1.19 -0.71
CA ASN A 134 8.66 -0.84 -1.83
C ASN A 134 7.22 -1.28 -1.52
N SER A 135 6.25 -0.45 -1.90
CA SER A 135 4.84 -0.85 -1.84
C SER A 135 4.57 -2.00 -2.79
N ALA A 136 3.85 -3.00 -2.29
CA ALA A 136 3.31 -4.08 -3.08
C ALA A 136 1.81 -3.87 -3.28
N TYR A 137 1.34 -4.07 -4.52
CA TYR A 137 -0.07 -4.04 -4.85
C TYR A 137 -0.75 -5.31 -4.32
N ALA A 138 -1.77 -5.12 -3.49
CA ALA A 138 -2.51 -6.19 -2.81
C ALA A 138 -3.79 -6.60 -3.56
N GLY A 139 -4.09 -5.96 -4.69
CA GLY A 139 -5.25 -6.27 -5.52
C GLY A 139 -6.33 -5.19 -5.49
N MET A 140 -7.46 -5.51 -6.13
CA MET A 140 -8.67 -4.70 -6.16
C MET A 140 -9.82 -5.49 -5.54
N ILE A 141 -10.73 -4.80 -4.88
CA ILE A 141 -11.94 -5.40 -4.29
C ILE A 141 -13.09 -4.40 -4.34
N THR A 142 -14.30 -4.91 -4.55
CA THR A 142 -15.53 -4.14 -4.30
C THR A 142 -15.88 -4.25 -2.82
N VAL A 143 -16.03 -3.13 -2.13
CA VAL A 143 -16.36 -3.14 -0.69
C VAL A 143 -17.79 -3.65 -0.49
N ALA A 144 -17.96 -4.52 0.52
CA ALA A 144 -19.25 -5.10 0.89
C ALA A 144 -20.29 -4.07 1.39
#